data_AF-A0A7K1J379-F1
#
_entry.id   AF-A0A7K1J379-F1
#
_cell.length_a   1.000
_cell.length_b   1.000
_cell.length_c   1.000
_cell.angle_alpha   90.00
_cell.angle_beta   90.00
_cell.angle_gamma   90.00
#
_symmetry.space_group_name_H-M   'P 1'
#
loop_
_entity.id
_entity.type
_entity.pdbx_description
1 polymer ?
#
loop_
_entity_poly.entity_id
_entity_poly.type
_entity_poly.pdbx_seq_one_letter_code
_entity_poly.pdbx_strand_id
1 'polypeptide(L)'
;MEISLLIVVATVSAFVLAWIFSKTKINDWLALPITIIVILIFTYATSRHLTDPLGQMRDVAEKLADGDYSARVPDFENKHDEVGQLAHAFNEMAAELQHEDQLRRDMIANVAHELRTPVSALQAMVENMADGIVEPNEQNMENILAQTHRLTDLISFLLDLSRIEAGSSSLDIEQFNFADLIDETIAPLTFTDNGRKHAIKTHVPDDIVMEGDVDRLR
;
A
#
# COMPACT_ATOMS: atom_id res chain seq x y z
N MET A 1 32.84 3.53 2.50
CA MET A 1 33.77 4.66 2.40
C MET A 1 32.89 5.88 2.23
N GLU A 2 32.97 6.85 3.13
CA GLU A 2 32.09 8.02 3.02
C GLU A 2 32.33 8.74 1.69
N ILE A 3 31.27 9.19 1.01
CA ILE A 3 31.39 9.96 -0.24
C ILE A 3 32.25 11.21 0.01
N SER A 4 32.10 11.79 1.20
CA SER A 4 32.92 12.90 1.71
C SER A 4 34.41 12.57 1.67
N LEU A 5 34.81 11.35 2.05
CA LEU A 5 36.20 10.89 2.05
C LEU A 5 36.77 10.82 0.63
N LEU A 6 35.99 10.33 -0.34
CA LEU A 6 36.44 10.25 -1.74
C LEU A 6 36.69 11.65 -2.30
N ILE A 7 35.77 12.60 -2.04
CA ILE A 7 35.91 14.01 -2.46
C ILE A 7 37.11 14.67 -1.78
N VAL A 8 37.29 14.45 -0.47
CA VAL A 8 38.44 14.99 0.28
C VAL A 8 39.74 14.43 -0.29
N VAL A 9 39.83 13.12 -0.53
CA VAL A 9 41.03 12.50 -1.11
C VAL A 9 41.29 13.05 -2.51
N ALA A 10 40.28 13.22 -3.36
CA ALA A 10 40.42 13.85 -4.68
C ALA A 10 40.95 15.28 -4.61
N THR A 11 40.38 16.09 -3.72
CA THR A 11 40.74 17.50 -3.55
C THR A 11 42.16 17.64 -2.99
N VAL A 12 42.51 16.83 -1.98
CA VAL A 12 43.85 16.81 -1.39
C VAL A 12 44.88 16.30 -2.41
N SER A 13 44.59 15.23 -3.15
CA SER A 13 45.49 14.74 -4.21
C SER A 13 45.74 15.80 -5.27
N ALA A 14 44.70 16.51 -5.73
CA ALA A 14 44.85 17.60 -6.70
C ALA A 14 45.71 18.74 -6.14
N PHE A 15 45.49 19.15 -4.89
CA PHE A 15 46.27 20.19 -4.23
C PHE A 15 47.74 19.79 -4.05
N VAL A 16 48.00 18.56 -3.61
CA VAL A 16 49.36 18.02 -3.43
C VAL A 16 50.10 17.96 -4.78
N LEU A 17 49.45 17.49 -5.84
CA LEU A 17 50.05 17.49 -7.19
C LEU A 17 50.39 18.91 -7.64
N ALA A 18 49.46 19.86 -7.48
CA ALA A 18 49.70 21.26 -7.82
C ALA A 18 50.85 21.88 -7.01
N TRP A 19 50.92 21.60 -5.71
CA TRP A 19 51.99 22.07 -4.84
C TRP A 19 53.35 21.47 -5.22
N ILE A 20 53.40 20.17 -5.52
CA ILE A 20 54.60 19.48 -5.98
C ILE A 20 55.07 20.08 -7.31
N PHE A 21 54.19 20.24 -8.29
CA PHE A 21 54.55 20.86 -9.58
C PHE A 21 55.01 22.32 -9.43
N SER A 22 54.49 23.06 -8.45
CA SER A 22 54.95 24.42 -8.16
C SER A 22 56.35 24.44 -7.52
N LYS A 23 56.65 23.48 -6.63
CA LYS A 23 57.92 23.43 -5.88
C LYS A 23 59.06 22.74 -6.60
N THR A 24 58.74 21.72 -7.38
CA THR A 24 59.72 20.94 -8.13
C THR A 24 59.72 21.43 -9.56
N LYS A 25 60.89 21.72 -10.14
CA LYS A 25 61.03 22.03 -11.58
C LYS A 25 60.82 20.77 -12.44
N ILE A 26 59.75 20.01 -12.17
CA ILE A 26 59.36 18.86 -12.98
C ILE A 26 59.09 19.39 -14.38
N ASN A 27 59.66 18.72 -15.38
CA ASN A 27 59.46 19.08 -16.78
C ASN A 27 57.96 18.92 -17.10
N ASP A 28 57.33 19.95 -17.70
CA ASP A 28 55.88 19.97 -17.95
C ASP A 28 55.37 18.72 -18.70
N TRP A 29 56.22 18.11 -19.51
CA TRP A 29 55.94 16.84 -20.18
C TRP A 29 55.60 15.71 -19.20
N LEU A 30 56.29 15.58 -18.05
CA LEU A 30 56.06 14.52 -17.06
C LEU A 30 54.84 14.80 -16.15
N ALA A 31 54.46 16.06 -15.98
CA ALA A 31 53.32 16.43 -15.15
C ALA A 31 51.98 15.97 -15.77
N LEU A 32 51.84 16.15 -17.09
CA LEU A 32 50.62 15.85 -17.85
C LEU A 32 50.16 14.37 -17.76
N PRO A 33 51.01 13.35 -17.97
CA PRO A 33 50.57 11.95 -17.85
C PRO A 33 50.20 11.58 -16.41
N ILE A 34 50.87 12.16 -15.41
CA ILE A 34 50.57 11.89 -13.99
C ILE A 34 49.18 12.40 -13.63
N THR A 35 48.82 13.62 -14.06
CA THR A 35 47.47 14.16 -13.79
C THR A 35 46.39 13.35 -14.47
N ILE A 36 46.60 12.91 -15.72
CA ILE A 36 45.66 12.04 -16.44
C ILE A 36 45.45 10.73 -15.67
N ILE A 37 46.53 10.09 -15.20
CA ILE A 37 46.44 8.83 -14.43
C ILE A 37 45.61 9.03 -13.17
N VAL A 38 45.85 10.12 -12.43
CA VAL A 38 45.09 10.41 -11.20
C VAL A 38 43.62 10.67 -11.50
N ILE A 39 43.31 11.43 -12.55
CA ILE A 39 41.92 11.65 -12.99
C ILE A 39 41.25 10.32 -13.35
N LEU A 40 41.91 9.44 -14.09
CA LEU A 40 41.36 8.13 -14.46
C LEU A 40 41.06 7.26 -13.23
N ILE A 41 41.94 7.27 -12.22
CA ILE A 41 41.74 6.55 -10.96
C ILE A 41 40.50 7.08 -10.23
N PHE A 42 40.35 8.40 -10.11
CA PHE A 42 39.18 8.99 -9.44
C PHE A 42 37.88 8.79 -10.22
N THR A 43 37.91 8.92 -11.54
CA THR A 43 36.76 8.63 -12.40
C THR A 43 36.32 7.18 -12.23
N TYR A 44 37.26 6.24 -12.26
CA TYR A 44 36.98 4.82 -12.06
C TYR A 44 36.40 4.54 -10.66
N ALA A 45 37.00 5.12 -9.62
CA ALA A 45 36.51 4.98 -8.25
C ALA A 45 35.09 5.55 -8.09
N THR A 46 34.84 6.75 -8.62
CA THR A 46 33.52 7.40 -8.56
C THR A 46 32.46 6.58 -9.31
N SER A 47 32.79 6.07 -10.50
CA SER A 47 31.90 5.20 -11.26
C SER A 47 31.49 3.99 -10.43
N ARG A 48 32.46 3.28 -9.85
CA ARG A 48 32.22 2.02 -9.15
C ARG A 48 31.55 2.20 -7.78
N HIS A 49 31.76 3.34 -7.12
CA HIS A 49 31.22 3.59 -5.77
C HIS A 49 29.91 4.38 -5.75
N LEU A 50 29.63 5.20 -6.78
CA LEU A 50 28.44 6.04 -6.84
C LEU A 50 27.61 5.76 -8.10
N THR A 51 28.20 5.89 -9.29
CA THR A 51 27.44 5.87 -10.56
C THR A 51 26.79 4.51 -10.82
N ASP A 52 27.54 3.41 -10.69
CA ASP A 52 27.02 2.06 -10.98
C ASP A 52 25.93 1.66 -9.96
N PRO A 53 26.08 1.87 -8.63
CA PRO A 53 25.00 1.66 -7.67
C PRO A 53 23.73 2.45 -7.95
N LEU A 54 23.85 3.74 -8.28
CA LEU A 54 22.68 4.57 -8.61
C LEU A 54 22.00 4.12 -9.90
N GLY A 55 22.77 3.64 -10.88
CA GLY A 55 22.25 3.00 -12.07
C GLY A 55 21.43 1.74 -11.74
N GLN A 56 21.93 0.88 -10.85
CA GLN A 56 21.19 -0.31 -10.41
C GLN A 56 19.89 0.05 -9.68
N MET A 57 19.92 1.05 -8.80
CA MET A 57 18.69 1.54 -8.13
C MET A 57 17.68 2.07 -9.12
N ARG A 58 18.13 2.83 -10.14
CA ARG A 58 17.27 3.30 -11.23
C ARG A 58 16.64 2.11 -11.98
N ASP A 59 17.43 1.12 -12.36
CA ASP A 59 16.94 -0.04 -13.11
C ASP A 59 15.91 -0.86 -12.29
N VAL A 60 16.11 -0.95 -10.97
CA VAL A 60 15.12 -1.57 -10.08
C VAL A 60 13.87 -0.69 -9.95
N ALA A 61 14.03 0.63 -9.83
CA ALA A 61 12.90 1.55 -9.78
C ALA A 61 12.04 1.50 -11.05
N GLU A 62 12.66 1.35 -12.24
CA GLU A 62 11.95 1.14 -13.50
C GLU A 62 11.15 -0.17 -13.47
N LYS A 63 11.73 -1.27 -12.95
CA LYS A 63 10.99 -2.54 -12.78
C LYS A 63 9.84 -2.44 -11.78
N LEU A 64 10.03 -1.75 -10.66
CA LEU A 64 8.97 -1.49 -9.68
C LEU A 64 7.83 -0.68 -10.33
N ALA A 65 8.16 0.32 -11.15
CA ALA A 65 7.18 1.12 -11.89
C ALA A 65 6.41 0.29 -12.93
N ASP A 66 7.06 -0.70 -13.55
CA ASP A 66 6.44 -1.67 -14.45
C ASP A 66 5.64 -2.77 -13.72
N GLY A 67 5.61 -2.75 -12.38
CA GLY A 67 4.82 -3.65 -11.53
C GLY A 67 5.55 -4.91 -11.07
N ASP A 68 6.85 -5.05 -11.33
CA ASP A 68 7.68 -6.11 -10.74
C ASP A 68 8.15 -5.71 -9.34
N TYR A 69 7.26 -5.81 -8.36
CA TYR A 69 7.54 -5.51 -6.95
C TYR A 69 8.52 -6.49 -6.29
N SER A 70 8.94 -7.56 -6.97
CA SER A 70 9.93 -8.52 -6.44
C SER A 70 11.38 -8.08 -6.67
N ALA A 71 11.60 -7.12 -7.58
CA ALA A 71 12.92 -6.63 -7.91
C ALA A 71 13.61 -5.96 -6.70
N ARG A 72 14.90 -6.23 -6.53
CA ARG A 72 15.74 -5.68 -5.45
C ARG A 72 17.09 -5.25 -5.98
N VAL A 73 17.69 -4.26 -5.30
CA VAL A 73 19.03 -3.79 -5.59
C VAL A 73 20.04 -4.83 -5.04
N PRO A 74 20.88 -5.45 -5.89
CA PRO A 74 21.77 -6.55 -5.52
C PRO A 74 23.07 -6.08 -4.84
N ASP A 75 23.75 -6.96 -4.09
CA ASP A 75 25.13 -6.77 -3.61
C ASP A 75 25.39 -5.60 -2.62
N PHE A 76 24.39 -5.16 -1.86
CA PHE A 76 24.54 -4.12 -0.82
C PHE A 76 24.48 -4.60 0.63
N GLU A 77 24.24 -5.89 0.89
CA GLU A 77 24.06 -6.44 2.26
C GLU A 77 25.22 -6.17 3.22
N ASN A 78 26.44 -5.98 2.70
CA ASN A 78 27.64 -5.74 3.51
C ASN A 78 28.19 -4.30 3.36
N LYS A 79 27.50 -3.44 2.60
CA LYS A 79 27.91 -2.05 2.39
C LYS A 79 27.30 -1.16 3.47
N HIS A 80 28.15 -0.68 4.37
CA HIS A 80 27.77 0.19 5.48
C HIS A 80 28.06 1.68 5.19
N ASP A 81 28.31 2.02 3.92
CA ASP A 81 28.44 3.42 3.50
C ASP A 81 27.07 4.04 3.18
N GLU A 82 27.04 5.34 2.90
CA GLU A 82 25.80 6.10 2.67
C GLU A 82 25.02 5.54 1.48
N VAL A 83 25.72 5.07 0.44
CA VAL A 83 25.11 4.41 -0.71
C VAL A 83 24.48 3.07 -0.31
N GLY A 84 25.16 2.28 0.53
CA GLY A 84 24.60 1.06 1.10
C GLY A 84 23.39 1.31 2.00
N GLN A 85 23.42 2.33 2.84
CA GLN A 85 22.26 2.73 3.65
C GLN A 85 21.06 3.14 2.78
N LEU A 86 21.30 3.90 1.71
CA LEU A 86 20.27 4.23 0.73
C LEU A 86 19.72 2.97 0.03
N ALA A 87 20.58 2.02 -0.33
CA ALA A 87 20.15 0.75 -0.93
C ALA A 87 19.27 -0.06 0.02
N HIS A 88 19.60 -0.09 1.32
CA HIS A 88 18.78 -0.74 2.34
C HIS A 88 17.41 -0.08 2.46
N ALA A 89 17.35 1.24 2.62
CA ALA A 89 16.09 1.98 2.70
C ALA A 89 15.24 1.81 1.41
N PHE A 90 15.88 1.79 0.25
CA PHE A 90 15.21 1.53 -1.03
C PHE A 90 14.63 0.11 -1.10
N ASN A 91 15.38 -0.90 -0.69
CA ASN A 91 14.91 -2.29 -0.67
C ASN A 91 13.79 -2.51 0.37
N GLU A 92 13.81 -1.79 1.49
CA GLU A 92 12.74 -1.79 2.48
C GLU A 92 11.45 -1.19 1.91
N MET A 93 11.54 -0.05 1.21
CA MET A 93 10.42 0.53 0.47
C MET A 93 9.87 -0.45 -0.59
N ALA A 94 10.75 -1.11 -1.35
CA ALA A 94 10.34 -2.11 -2.34
C ALA A 94 9.63 -3.32 -1.70
N ALA A 95 10.04 -3.71 -0.48
CA ALA A 95 9.38 -4.77 0.28
C ALA A 95 7.99 -4.36 0.77
N GLU A 96 7.83 -3.12 1.23
CA GLU A 96 6.53 -2.58 1.63
C GLU A 96 5.56 -2.53 0.45
N LEU A 97 6.01 -2.03 -0.71
CA LEU A 97 5.21 -2.03 -1.95
C LEU A 97 4.78 -3.44 -2.37
N GLN A 98 5.70 -4.42 -2.27
CA GLN A 98 5.36 -5.81 -2.55
C GLN A 98 4.32 -6.36 -1.57
N HIS A 99 4.43 -6.00 -0.30
CA HIS A 99 3.48 -6.42 0.72
C HIS A 99 2.09 -5.83 0.44
N GLU A 100 2.02 -4.54 0.12
CA GLU A 100 0.77 -3.86 -0.24
C GLU A 100 0.11 -4.49 -1.48
N ASP A 101 0.89 -4.77 -2.54
CA ASP A 101 0.34 -5.43 -3.73
C ASP A 101 -0.16 -6.85 -3.44
N GLN A 102 0.52 -7.59 -2.56
CA GLN A 102 0.08 -8.91 -2.11
C GLN A 102 -1.25 -8.82 -1.35
N LEU A 103 -1.38 -7.90 -0.40
CA LEU A 103 -2.62 -7.66 0.34
C LEU A 103 -3.78 -7.31 -0.62
N ARG A 104 -3.51 -6.42 -1.58
CA ARG A 104 -4.49 -6.05 -2.62
C ARG A 104 -4.95 -7.27 -3.41
N ARG A 105 -4.02 -8.12 -3.87
CA ARG A 105 -4.35 -9.34 -4.63
C ARG A 105 -5.14 -10.33 -3.80
N ASP A 106 -4.76 -10.53 -2.54
CA ASP A 106 -5.45 -11.44 -1.62
C ASP A 106 -6.87 -10.96 -1.33
N MET A 107 -7.06 -9.65 -1.13
CA MET A 107 -8.39 -9.04 -1.00
C MET A 107 -9.24 -9.30 -2.24
N ILE A 108 -8.72 -9.03 -3.45
CA ILE A 108 -9.45 -9.29 -4.70
C ILE A 108 -9.83 -10.77 -4.83
N ALA A 109 -8.90 -11.69 -4.50
CA ALA A 109 -9.14 -13.12 -4.56
C ALA A 109 -10.25 -13.55 -3.59
N ASN A 110 -10.21 -13.05 -2.35
CA ASN A 110 -11.22 -13.32 -1.33
C ASN A 110 -12.59 -12.79 -1.74
N VAL A 111 -12.67 -11.55 -2.22
CA VAL A 111 -13.90 -10.94 -2.76
C VAL A 111 -14.49 -11.78 -3.88
N ALA A 112 -13.65 -12.18 -4.84
CA ALA A 112 -14.10 -13.01 -5.96
C ALA A 112 -14.64 -14.37 -5.49
N HIS A 113 -14.06 -14.95 -4.43
CA HIS A 113 -14.53 -16.19 -3.84
C HIS A 113 -15.89 -16.04 -3.14
N GLU A 114 -16.03 -15.01 -2.30
CA GLU A 114 -17.26 -14.69 -1.57
C GLU A 114 -18.41 -14.34 -2.51
N LEU A 115 -18.14 -13.71 -3.66
CA LEU A 115 -19.15 -13.43 -4.68
C LEU A 115 -19.53 -14.66 -5.52
N ARG A 116 -18.57 -15.56 -5.81
CA ARG A 116 -18.83 -16.73 -6.67
C ARG A 116 -19.91 -17.63 -6.10
N THR A 117 -19.85 -17.93 -4.80
CA THR A 117 -20.78 -18.86 -4.14
C THR A 117 -22.26 -18.43 -4.25
N PRO A 118 -22.66 -17.21 -3.83
CA PRO A 118 -24.05 -16.75 -3.96
C PRO A 118 -24.48 -16.59 -5.41
N VAL A 119 -23.59 -16.15 -6.31
CA VAL A 119 -23.89 -16.03 -7.74
C VAL A 119 -24.16 -17.42 -8.36
N SER A 120 -23.34 -18.42 -8.06
CA SER A 120 -23.57 -19.79 -8.55
C SER A 120 -24.85 -20.40 -7.99
N ALA A 121 -25.18 -20.11 -6.72
CA ALA A 121 -26.45 -20.57 -6.13
C ALA A 121 -27.67 -19.92 -6.80
N LEU A 122 -27.61 -18.61 -7.04
CA LEU A 122 -28.63 -17.88 -7.79
C LEU A 122 -28.80 -18.41 -9.20
N GLN A 123 -27.68 -18.62 -9.92
CA GLN A 123 -27.69 -19.17 -11.26
C GLN A 123 -28.35 -20.55 -11.29
N ALA A 124 -27.96 -21.45 -10.38
CA ALA A 124 -28.55 -22.78 -10.29
C ALA A 124 -30.07 -22.73 -9.99
N MET A 125 -30.54 -21.83 -9.13
CA MET A 125 -31.97 -21.65 -8.88
C MET A 125 -32.72 -21.20 -10.13
N VAL A 126 -32.19 -20.20 -10.84
CA VAL A 126 -32.83 -19.66 -12.04
C VAL A 126 -32.81 -20.67 -13.19
N GLU A 127 -31.70 -21.39 -13.40
CA GLU A 127 -31.59 -22.47 -14.39
C GLU A 127 -32.60 -23.59 -14.11
N ASN A 128 -32.71 -24.06 -12.87
CA ASN A 128 -33.69 -25.08 -12.49
C ASN A 128 -35.14 -24.63 -12.73
N MET A 129 -35.45 -23.34 -12.56
CA MET A 129 -36.77 -22.80 -12.87
C MET A 129 -37.02 -22.71 -14.38
N ALA A 130 -36.00 -22.32 -15.15
CA ALA A 130 -36.09 -22.28 -16.61
C ALA A 130 -36.27 -23.68 -17.23
N ASP A 131 -35.61 -24.69 -16.66
CA ASP A 131 -35.73 -26.10 -17.06
C ASP A 131 -37.02 -26.77 -16.56
N GLY A 132 -37.84 -26.06 -15.76
CA GLY A 132 -39.08 -26.58 -15.19
C GLY A 132 -38.89 -27.63 -14.10
N ILE A 133 -37.66 -27.78 -13.56
CA ILE A 133 -37.34 -28.66 -12.44
C ILE A 133 -37.91 -28.09 -11.13
N VAL A 134 -37.91 -26.76 -11.00
CA VAL A 134 -38.42 -26.03 -9.84
C VAL A 134 -39.51 -25.06 -10.29
N GLU A 135 -40.67 -25.04 -9.61
CA GLU A 135 -41.74 -24.09 -9.96
C GLU A 135 -41.40 -22.66 -9.49
N PRO A 136 -41.65 -21.62 -10.33
CA PRO A 136 -41.52 -20.23 -9.94
C PRO A 136 -42.69 -19.81 -9.04
N ASN A 137 -42.62 -20.20 -7.77
CA ASN A 137 -43.55 -19.80 -6.73
C ASN A 137 -43.01 -18.63 -5.89
N GLU A 138 -43.87 -18.07 -5.04
CA GLU A 138 -43.55 -16.92 -4.16
C GLU A 138 -42.30 -17.19 -3.30
N GLN A 139 -42.21 -18.37 -2.70
CA GLN A 139 -41.07 -18.75 -1.85
C GLN A 139 -39.74 -18.78 -2.61
N ASN A 140 -39.74 -19.26 -3.85
CA ASN A 140 -38.54 -19.30 -4.70
C ASN A 140 -38.13 -17.90 -5.19
N MET A 141 -39.09 -17.03 -5.47
CA MET A 141 -38.84 -15.63 -5.81
C MET A 141 -38.29 -14.85 -4.61
N GLU A 142 -38.82 -15.09 -3.40
CA GLU A 142 -38.29 -14.53 -2.15
C GLU A 142 -36.85 -14.99 -1.90
N ASN A 143 -36.53 -16.26 -2.15
CA ASN A 143 -35.16 -16.78 -2.02
C ASN A 143 -34.18 -16.09 -2.99
N ILE A 144 -34.58 -15.91 -4.25
CA ILE A 144 -33.77 -15.15 -5.23
C ILE A 144 -33.54 -13.73 -4.75
N LEU A 145 -34.62 -13.04 -4.36
CA LEU A 145 -34.55 -11.65 -3.90
C LEU A 145 -33.65 -11.51 -2.66
N ALA A 146 -33.76 -12.43 -1.71
CA ALA A 146 -32.91 -12.46 -0.52
C ALA A 146 -31.42 -12.64 -0.87
N GLN A 147 -31.09 -13.47 -1.86
CA GLN A 147 -29.70 -13.61 -2.33
C GLN A 147 -29.21 -12.35 -3.06
N THR A 148 -30.06 -11.70 -3.85
CA THR A 148 -29.73 -10.42 -4.49
C THR A 148 -29.48 -9.31 -3.46
N HIS A 149 -30.25 -9.25 -2.38
CA HIS A 149 -29.99 -8.34 -1.27
C HIS A 149 -28.64 -8.60 -0.62
N ARG A 150 -28.32 -9.86 -0.29
CA ARG A 150 -27.00 -10.22 0.27
C ARG A 150 -25.83 -9.80 -0.61
N LEU A 151 -25.96 -9.98 -1.93
CA LEU A 151 -24.95 -9.50 -2.88
C LEU A 151 -24.82 -7.98 -2.87
N THR A 152 -25.93 -7.27 -2.76
CA THR A 152 -25.97 -5.79 -2.71
C THR A 152 -25.30 -5.27 -1.44
N ASP A 153 -25.56 -5.90 -0.30
CA ASP A 153 -24.92 -5.56 0.99
C ASP A 153 -23.41 -5.80 0.93
N LEU A 154 -22.97 -6.93 0.36
CA LEU A 154 -21.55 -7.24 0.18
C LEU A 154 -20.85 -6.23 -0.74
N ILE A 155 -21.48 -5.85 -1.86
CA ILE A 155 -20.92 -4.84 -2.78
C ILE A 155 -20.82 -3.48 -2.06
N SER A 156 -21.83 -3.10 -1.29
CA SER A 156 -21.84 -1.84 -0.54
C SER A 156 -20.69 -1.80 0.47
N PHE A 157 -20.51 -2.88 1.23
CA PHE A 157 -19.40 -3.05 2.16
C PHE A 157 -18.03 -2.90 1.48
N LEU A 158 -17.85 -3.47 0.28
CA LEU A 158 -16.59 -3.36 -0.46
C LEU A 158 -16.35 -1.94 -0.99
N LEU A 159 -17.40 -1.24 -1.41
CA LEU A 159 -17.31 0.16 -1.82
C LEU A 159 -16.94 1.07 -0.64
N ASP A 160 -17.51 0.81 0.54
CA ASP A 160 -17.17 1.54 1.75
C ASP A 160 -15.72 1.31 2.18
N LEU A 161 -15.28 0.05 2.16
CA LEU A 161 -13.89 -0.29 2.45
C LEU A 161 -12.93 0.40 1.47
N SER A 162 -13.22 0.37 0.17
CA SER A 162 -12.41 1.05 -0.85
C SER A 162 -12.33 2.58 -0.63
N ARG A 163 -13.43 3.22 -0.20
CA ARG A 163 -13.44 4.65 0.13
C ARG A 163 -12.58 4.98 1.34
N ILE A 164 -12.56 4.09 2.35
CA ILE A 164 -11.73 4.22 3.55
C ILE A 164 -10.25 4.09 3.17
N GLU A 165 -9.88 3.08 2.38
CA GLU A 165 -8.50 2.87 1.90
C GLU A 165 -7.98 4.04 1.05
N ALA A 166 -8.84 4.62 0.20
CA ALA A 166 -8.48 5.79 -0.60
C ALA A 166 -8.31 7.09 0.22
N GLY A 167 -8.48 7.04 1.55
CA GLY A 167 -8.47 8.22 2.43
C GLY A 167 -9.62 9.20 2.13
N SER A 168 -10.63 8.75 1.38
CA SER A 168 -11.73 9.58 0.88
C SER A 168 -12.94 9.63 1.82
N SER A 169 -12.90 8.86 2.92
CA SER A 169 -13.92 8.93 3.97
C SER A 169 -13.51 9.92 5.04
N SER A 170 -13.85 11.20 4.86
CA SER A 170 -13.86 12.14 5.99
C SER A 170 -14.96 11.73 6.96
N LEU A 171 -14.63 11.57 8.25
CA LEU A 171 -15.63 11.41 9.30
C LEU A 171 -16.30 12.77 9.56
N ASP A 172 -17.62 12.81 9.58
CA ASP A 172 -18.36 13.99 10.02
C ASP A 172 -18.62 13.86 11.52
N ILE A 173 -17.71 14.40 12.33
CA ILE A 173 -17.76 14.25 13.78
C ILE A 173 -18.68 15.31 14.36
N GLU A 174 -19.79 14.89 14.95
CA GLU A 174 -20.73 15.75 15.67
C GLU A 174 -20.92 15.28 17.12
N GLN A 175 -21.35 16.21 17.99
CA GLN A 175 -21.79 15.86 19.35
C GLN A 175 -23.24 15.39 19.30
N PHE A 176 -23.47 14.19 19.79
CA PHE A 176 -24.81 13.59 19.85
C PHE A 176 -25.09 12.96 21.21
N ASN A 177 -26.37 12.84 21.55
CA ASN A 177 -26.81 12.14 22.74
C ASN A 177 -26.87 10.63 22.45
N PHE A 178 -26.21 9.83 23.28
CA PHE A 178 -26.14 8.39 23.07
C PHE A 178 -27.47 7.68 23.31
N ALA A 179 -28.31 8.18 24.22
CA ALA A 179 -29.65 7.61 24.45
C ALA A 179 -30.53 7.78 23.21
N ASP A 180 -30.50 8.97 22.59
CA ASP A 180 -31.27 9.26 21.36
C ASP A 180 -30.84 8.34 20.20
N LEU A 181 -29.53 8.16 20.01
CA LEU A 181 -28.99 7.24 18.99
C LEU A 181 -29.51 5.81 19.20
N ILE A 182 -29.44 5.29 20.43
CA ILE A 182 -29.86 3.93 20.76
C ILE A 182 -31.37 3.76 20.55
N ASP A 183 -32.17 4.75 20.94
CA ASP A 183 -33.62 4.74 20.76
C ASP A 183 -34.01 4.73 19.28
N GLU A 184 -33.34 5.53 18.44
CA GLU A 184 -33.53 5.54 16.99
C GLU A 184 -33.11 4.21 16.32
N THR A 185 -32.01 3.59 16.75
CA THR A 185 -31.55 2.31 16.20
C THR A 185 -32.49 1.16 16.58
N ILE A 186 -33.09 1.21 17.76
CA ILE A 186 -33.96 0.12 18.27
C ILE A 186 -35.40 0.27 17.80
N ALA A 187 -35.88 1.50 17.57
CA ALA A 187 -37.26 1.74 17.16
C ALA A 187 -37.71 0.83 15.99
N PRO A 188 -36.98 0.71 14.85
CA PRO A 188 -37.35 -0.17 13.74
C PRO A 188 -37.42 -1.66 14.12
N LEU A 189 -36.57 -2.11 15.03
CA LEU A 189 -36.52 -3.51 15.48
C LEU A 189 -37.76 -3.89 16.30
N THR A 190 -38.25 -2.96 17.13
CA THR A 190 -39.51 -3.13 17.88
C THR A 190 -40.74 -3.26 16.98
N PHE A 191 -40.74 -2.60 15.82
CA PHE A 191 -41.84 -2.67 14.85
C PHE A 191 -41.78 -3.89 13.93
N THR A 192 -40.58 -4.47 13.72
CA THR A 192 -40.36 -5.58 12.78
C THR A 192 -40.54 -6.98 13.43
N ASP A 193 -40.77 -7.06 14.75
CA ASP A 193 -40.98 -8.32 15.48
C ASP A 193 -42.38 -8.92 15.19
N ASN A 194 -42.58 -9.36 13.94
CA ASN A 194 -43.75 -10.03 13.34
C ASN A 194 -44.18 -11.30 14.11
N GLY A 195 -44.57 -11.17 15.37
CA GLY A 195 -45.13 -12.23 16.20
C GLY A 195 -44.13 -13.14 16.92
N ARG A 196 -42.82 -12.85 16.89
CA ARG A 196 -41.90 -13.43 17.89
C ARG A 196 -41.92 -12.52 19.13
N LYS A 197 -41.69 -13.08 20.31
CA LYS A 197 -41.87 -12.38 21.60
C LYS A 197 -40.51 -11.94 22.14
N HIS A 198 -39.78 -11.09 21.43
CA HIS A 198 -38.52 -10.57 21.96
C HIS A 198 -38.77 -9.27 22.72
N ALA A 199 -38.44 -9.26 24.01
CA ALA A 199 -38.49 -8.06 24.82
C ALA A 199 -37.12 -7.40 24.82
N ILE A 200 -36.94 -6.36 24.00
CA ILE A 200 -35.76 -5.51 24.04
C ILE A 200 -35.92 -4.56 25.21
N LYS A 201 -34.93 -4.54 26.12
CA LYS A 201 -34.88 -3.61 27.26
C LYS A 201 -33.58 -2.81 27.17
N THR A 202 -33.72 -1.49 27.07
CA THR A 202 -32.59 -0.56 27.13
C THR A 202 -32.51 0.09 28.51
N HIS A 203 -31.28 0.33 28.96
CA HIS A 203 -31.01 1.13 30.15
C HIS A 203 -29.78 1.97 29.86
N VAL A 204 -30.01 3.13 29.26
CA VAL A 204 -28.98 4.10 28.89
C VAL A 204 -29.31 5.41 29.63
N PRO A 205 -28.36 6.00 30.36
CA PRO A 205 -28.54 7.32 30.96
C PRO A 205 -28.68 8.42 29.89
N ASP A 206 -29.61 9.36 30.09
CA ASP A 206 -29.94 10.43 29.14
C ASP A 206 -28.86 11.53 29.03
N ASP A 207 -27.84 11.50 29.88
CA ASP A 207 -26.80 12.53 30.00
C ASP A 207 -25.47 12.17 29.30
N ILE A 208 -25.42 11.04 28.59
CA ILE A 208 -24.23 10.61 27.86
C ILE A 208 -24.17 11.32 26.51
N VAL A 209 -23.28 12.31 26.42
CA VAL A 209 -22.92 12.96 25.16
C VAL A 209 -21.61 12.38 24.63
N MET A 210 -21.59 12.00 23.35
CA MET A 210 -20.41 11.51 22.67
C MET A 210 -20.10 12.31 21.40
N GLU A 211 -18.85 12.27 20.96
CA GLU A 211 -18.40 12.81 19.69
C GLU A 211 -18.14 11.66 18.71
N GLY A 212 -18.76 11.72 17.54
CA GLY A 212 -18.61 10.69 16.52
C GLY A 212 -19.43 11.00 15.27
N ASP A 213 -19.25 10.15 14.27
CA ASP A 213 -20.04 10.18 13.03
C ASP A 213 -21.29 9.33 13.24
N VAL A 214 -22.43 9.99 13.41
CA VAL A 214 -23.71 9.36 13.77
C VAL A 214 -24.19 8.39 12.68
N ASP A 215 -24.02 8.76 11.42
CA ASP A 215 -24.43 7.94 10.28
C ASP A 215 -23.59 6.66 10.16
N ARG A 216 -22.32 6.69 10.60
CA ARG A 216 -21.46 5.50 10.69
C ARG A 216 -21.75 4.60 11.90
N LEU A 217 -22.40 5.12 12.94
CA LEU A 217 -22.68 4.40 14.19
C LEU A 217 -24.06 3.72 14.23
N ARG A 218 -25.00 4.13 13.37
CA ARG A 218 -26.31 3.50 13.20
C ARG A 218 -26.22 2.18 12.41
#